data_AF-A0A538SN75-F1
#
_entry.id   AF-A0A538SN75-F1
#
_cell.length_a   1.000
_cell.length_b   1.000
_cell.length_c   1.000
_cell.angle_alpha   90.00
_cell.angle_beta   90.00
_cell.angle_gamma   90.00
#
_symmetry.space_group_name_H-M   'P 1'
#
loop_
_entity.id
_entity.type
_entity.pdbx_description
1 polymer ?
#
loop_
_entity_poly.entity_id
_entity_poly.type
_entity_poly.pdbx_seq_one_letter_code
_entity_poly.pdbx_strand_id
1 'polypeptide(L)'
;MSTALHPSVSLGAGTTYGEGCVFGPGVRIGAGCVIGHHVVFHADTIIGKEVRIDDHATLGKTPMRAANSAVTKEQALPPLTVGDSCIVGTGVVLYRGATIDSKVLLADLCTVRENVTIGRGTIVGRGVTVENVCTIGRYCKLESECYITAYSELEDRVFVAPGVVTSNDNYVGRTAERFKHFKGVRVKKGGRIGAGSVVLPGITIGEDGLVAAGSVVTRDVPPRTIVLGAPAKVWREVPVEQLLENQGWVDA
;
A
#
# COMPACT_ATOMS: atom_id res chain seq x y z
N MET A 1 25.23 -1.27 19.61
CA MET A 1 25.43 -2.51 18.81
C MET A 1 26.04 -2.09 17.48
N SER A 2 27.04 -2.81 16.94
CA SER A 2 27.70 -2.42 15.68
C SER A 2 26.79 -2.62 14.47
N THR A 3 26.78 -1.66 13.54
CA THR A 3 26.15 -1.79 12.21
C THR A 3 26.81 -2.92 11.41
N ALA A 4 26.00 -3.71 10.70
CA ALA A 4 26.46 -4.81 9.84
C ALA A 4 26.27 -4.45 8.37
N LEU A 5 27.38 -4.24 7.65
CA LEU A 5 27.39 -3.89 6.22
C LEU A 5 28.01 -5.04 5.43
N HIS A 6 27.23 -5.72 4.58
CA HIS A 6 27.78 -6.77 3.72
C HIS A 6 28.77 -6.16 2.68
N PRO A 7 29.88 -6.84 2.31
CA PRO A 7 30.89 -6.28 1.39
C PRO A 7 30.38 -5.89 -0.01
N SER A 8 29.25 -6.44 -0.45
CA SER A 8 28.64 -6.14 -1.76
C SER A 8 27.65 -4.97 -1.75
N VAL A 9 27.48 -4.30 -0.61
CA VAL A 9 26.56 -3.15 -0.51
C VAL A 9 27.13 -1.95 -1.25
N SER A 10 26.27 -1.25 -2.00
CA SER A 10 26.60 0.00 -2.67
C SER A 10 25.83 1.15 -2.04
N LEU A 11 26.53 2.17 -1.56
CA LEU A 11 25.97 3.39 -0.98
C LEU A 11 26.36 4.59 -1.85
N GLY A 12 25.36 5.37 -2.27
CA GLY A 12 25.57 6.61 -3.01
C GLY A 12 26.22 7.71 -2.17
N ALA A 13 26.82 8.69 -2.85
CA ALA A 13 27.48 9.82 -2.20
C ALA A 13 26.52 10.58 -1.27
N GLY A 14 27.01 11.00 -0.10
CA GLY A 14 26.23 11.78 0.87
C GLY A 14 25.17 10.99 1.63
N THR A 15 25.03 9.68 1.40
CA THR A 15 24.11 8.84 2.18
C THR A 15 24.66 8.56 3.57
N THR A 16 23.83 8.76 4.59
CA THR A 16 24.15 8.55 6.01
C THR A 16 23.25 7.50 6.62
N TYR A 17 23.76 6.76 7.62
CA TYR A 17 22.99 5.78 8.38
C TYR A 17 23.31 5.82 9.87
N GLY A 18 22.32 5.51 10.69
CA GLY A 18 22.45 5.41 12.14
C GLY A 18 23.10 4.12 12.62
N GLU A 19 23.13 3.96 13.94
CA GLU A 19 23.66 2.77 14.60
C GLU A 19 22.76 1.53 14.44
N GLY A 20 23.39 0.37 14.44
CA GLY A 20 22.70 -0.92 14.51
C GLY A 20 21.91 -1.29 13.26
N CYS A 21 22.14 -0.60 12.14
CA CYS A 21 21.59 -0.99 10.84
C CYS A 21 22.17 -2.32 10.36
N VAL A 22 21.41 -3.03 9.51
CA VAL A 22 21.85 -4.26 8.85
C VAL A 22 21.60 -4.14 7.36
N PHE A 23 22.65 -4.32 6.56
CA PHE A 23 22.59 -4.28 5.11
C PHE A 23 22.98 -5.63 4.54
N GLY A 24 21.99 -6.35 4.00
CA GLY A 24 22.17 -7.64 3.35
C GLY A 24 22.98 -7.57 2.04
N PRO A 25 23.33 -8.72 1.46
CA PRO A 25 24.09 -8.78 0.22
C PRO A 25 23.34 -8.12 -0.94
N GLY A 26 24.06 -7.37 -1.77
CA GLY A 26 23.52 -6.80 -3.02
C GLY A 26 22.60 -5.59 -2.83
N VAL A 27 22.43 -5.10 -1.60
CA VAL A 27 21.68 -3.87 -1.30
C VAL A 27 22.34 -2.69 -2.01
N ARG A 28 21.51 -1.86 -2.66
CA ARG A 28 21.92 -0.68 -3.42
C ARG A 28 21.10 0.52 -2.96
N ILE A 29 21.78 1.55 -2.48
CA ILE A 29 21.14 2.77 -1.97
C ILE A 29 21.69 3.97 -2.74
N GLY A 30 20.80 4.80 -3.26
CA GLY A 30 21.14 6.02 -3.99
C GLY A 30 21.85 7.07 -3.13
N ALA A 31 22.13 8.21 -3.75
CA ALA A 31 22.81 9.34 -3.11
C ALA A 31 21.87 10.15 -2.22
N GLY A 32 22.42 10.79 -1.19
CA GLY A 32 21.70 11.73 -0.32
C GLY A 32 20.60 11.11 0.55
N CYS A 33 20.62 9.79 0.76
CA CYS A 33 19.64 9.13 1.63
C CYS A 33 19.98 9.34 3.10
N VAL A 34 18.96 9.47 3.95
CA VAL A 34 19.11 9.58 5.40
C VAL A 34 18.42 8.40 6.05
N ILE A 35 19.21 7.53 6.67
CA ILE A 35 18.74 6.29 7.28
C ILE A 35 18.91 6.41 8.80
N GLY A 36 17.85 6.14 9.54
CA GLY A 36 17.82 6.14 10.99
C GLY A 36 18.58 4.96 11.61
N HIS A 37 18.22 4.64 12.84
CA HIS A 37 18.82 3.57 13.64
C HIS A 37 18.08 2.24 13.44
N HIS A 38 18.80 1.14 13.55
CA HIS A 38 18.22 -0.21 13.57
C HIS A 38 17.36 -0.55 12.34
N VAL A 39 17.65 0.08 11.21
CA VAL A 39 17.01 -0.23 9.92
C VAL A 39 17.62 -1.50 9.32
N VAL A 40 16.76 -2.41 8.86
CA VAL A 40 17.17 -3.67 8.24
C VAL A 40 16.85 -3.66 6.75
N PHE A 41 17.87 -3.83 5.92
CA PHE A 41 17.75 -4.05 4.49
C PHE A 41 18.09 -5.52 4.18
N HIS A 42 17.11 -6.26 3.69
CA HIS A 42 17.32 -7.61 3.18
C HIS A 42 17.96 -7.58 1.79
N ALA A 43 18.45 -8.76 1.36
CA ALA A 43 19.22 -8.92 0.14
C ALA A 43 18.58 -8.25 -1.09
N ASP A 44 19.44 -7.71 -1.95
CA ASP A 44 19.12 -7.05 -3.22
C ASP A 44 18.22 -5.81 -3.16
N THR A 45 17.78 -5.37 -1.97
CA THR A 45 16.91 -4.19 -1.84
C THR A 45 17.51 -2.97 -2.55
N ILE A 46 16.69 -2.30 -3.36
CA ILE A 46 17.09 -1.15 -4.16
C ILE A 46 16.35 0.09 -3.65
N ILE A 47 17.11 1.07 -3.18
CA ILE A 47 16.61 2.36 -2.71
C ILE A 47 17.12 3.45 -3.64
N GLY A 48 16.22 4.32 -4.09
CA GLY A 48 16.50 5.50 -4.91
C GLY A 48 17.33 6.55 -4.17
N LYS A 49 17.33 7.77 -4.71
CA LYS A 49 18.04 8.93 -4.17
C LYS A 49 17.16 9.71 -3.20
N GLU A 50 17.79 10.42 -2.27
CA GLU A 50 17.13 11.37 -1.37
C GLU A 50 15.99 10.74 -0.56
N VAL A 51 16.08 9.44 -0.28
CA VAL A 51 15.09 8.71 0.52
C VAL A 51 15.40 8.90 2.00
N ARG A 52 14.39 9.26 2.77
CA ARG A 52 14.44 9.26 4.24
C ARG A 52 13.85 7.95 4.75
N ILE A 53 14.57 7.26 5.62
CA ILE A 53 14.11 6.01 6.26
C ILE A 53 14.31 6.16 7.76
N ASP A 54 13.22 6.16 8.50
CA ASP A 54 13.21 6.32 9.96
C ASP A 54 13.46 4.97 10.66
N ASP A 55 13.64 5.06 11.98
CA ASP A 55 14.15 3.97 12.80
C ASP A 55 13.33 2.67 12.69
N HIS A 56 14.00 1.53 12.88
CA HIS A 56 13.38 0.21 12.96
C HIS A 56 12.59 -0.25 11.72
N ALA A 57 12.69 0.45 10.58
CA ALA A 57 12.10 -0.03 9.33
C ALA A 57 12.77 -1.32 8.83
N THR A 58 11.99 -2.20 8.21
CA THR A 58 12.47 -3.46 7.61
C THR A 58 12.11 -3.50 6.13
N LEU A 59 13.11 -3.54 5.26
CA LEU A 59 12.97 -3.41 3.81
C LEU A 59 13.45 -4.67 3.10
N GLY A 60 12.67 -5.12 2.11
CA GLY A 60 12.98 -6.29 1.28
C GLY A 60 12.71 -7.61 2.00
N LYS A 61 11.80 -7.63 2.97
CA LYS A 61 11.48 -8.84 3.73
C LYS A 61 10.90 -9.93 2.82
N THR A 62 11.38 -11.16 2.96
CA THR A 62 10.77 -12.32 2.28
C THR A 62 9.45 -12.69 2.96
N PRO A 63 8.38 -13.00 2.20
CA PRO A 63 7.11 -13.42 2.79
C PRO A 63 7.23 -14.61 3.73
N MET A 64 6.60 -14.50 4.90
CA MET A 64 6.46 -15.60 5.84
C MET A 64 5.43 -16.59 5.29
N ARG A 65 5.65 -17.88 5.54
CA ARG A 65 4.76 -18.94 5.08
C ARG A 65 4.42 -19.84 6.24
N ALA A 66 3.13 -20.08 6.42
CA ALA A 66 2.63 -21.11 7.31
C ALA A 66 2.19 -22.31 6.49
N ALA A 67 2.40 -23.53 7.01
CA ALA A 67 1.99 -24.77 6.35
C ALA A 67 0.49 -24.80 5.99
N ASN A 68 -0.33 -24.06 6.74
CA ASN A 68 -1.79 -23.99 6.58
C ASN A 68 -2.26 -22.78 5.75
N SER A 69 -1.35 -22.03 5.12
CA SER A 69 -1.72 -20.88 4.28
C SER A 69 -2.31 -21.35 2.93
N ALA A 70 -3.24 -20.58 2.36
CA ALA A 70 -3.76 -20.82 1.02
C ALA A 70 -2.70 -20.65 -0.09
N VAL A 71 -1.61 -19.92 0.22
CA VAL A 71 -0.53 -19.61 -0.72
C VAL A 71 0.74 -20.33 -0.27
N THR A 72 0.95 -21.55 -0.77
CA THR A 72 2.08 -22.43 -0.40
C THR A 72 3.20 -22.52 -1.43
N LYS A 73 3.00 -22.04 -2.66
CA LYS A 73 3.99 -22.24 -3.74
C LYS A 73 5.19 -21.32 -3.61
N GLU A 74 6.39 -21.88 -3.68
CA GLU A 74 7.65 -21.14 -3.79
C GLU A 74 7.65 -20.29 -5.06
N GLN A 75 7.86 -18.99 -4.87
CA GLN A 75 7.91 -18.03 -5.97
C GLN A 75 9.17 -17.21 -5.78
N ALA A 76 10.00 -17.17 -6.82
CA ALA A 76 11.09 -16.21 -6.90
C ALA A 76 10.46 -14.82 -7.03
N LEU A 77 10.72 -13.96 -6.04
CA LEU A 77 10.26 -12.58 -6.03
C LEU A 77 11.41 -11.66 -6.45
N PRO A 78 11.15 -10.68 -7.34
CA PRO A 78 12.15 -9.66 -7.62
C PRO A 78 12.49 -8.88 -6.33
N PRO A 79 13.61 -8.16 -6.31
CA PRO A 79 13.95 -7.31 -5.18
C PRO A 79 12.87 -6.27 -4.90
N LEU A 80 12.82 -5.78 -3.65
CA LEU A 80 12.10 -4.55 -3.34
C LEU A 80 12.77 -3.37 -4.08
N THR A 81 11.95 -2.50 -4.66
CA THR A 81 12.39 -1.22 -5.22
C THR A 81 11.64 -0.06 -4.57
N VAL A 82 12.36 0.97 -4.13
CA VAL A 82 11.81 2.24 -3.62
C VAL A 82 12.39 3.39 -4.43
N GLY A 83 11.53 4.19 -5.02
CA GLY A 83 11.89 5.34 -5.86
C GLY A 83 12.47 6.52 -5.09
N ASP A 84 12.77 7.58 -5.82
CA ASP A 84 13.45 8.76 -5.30
C ASP A 84 12.54 9.60 -4.38
N SER A 85 13.15 10.29 -3.41
CA SER A 85 12.48 11.25 -2.52
C SER A 85 11.30 10.67 -1.73
N CYS A 86 11.31 9.36 -1.48
CA CYS A 86 10.33 8.71 -0.60
C CYS A 86 10.66 8.96 0.88
N ILE A 87 9.62 8.85 1.71
CA ILE A 87 9.74 8.91 3.17
C ILE A 87 9.19 7.59 3.72
N VAL A 88 10.03 6.85 4.43
CA VAL A 88 9.70 5.58 5.08
C VAL A 88 9.73 5.80 6.58
N GLY A 89 8.57 5.71 7.22
CA GLY A 89 8.39 5.95 8.64
C GLY A 89 8.89 4.83 9.53
N THR A 90 8.78 5.05 10.84
CA THR A 90 9.30 4.13 11.85
C THR A 90 8.57 2.80 11.80
N GLY A 91 9.32 1.70 11.85
CA GLY A 91 8.77 0.34 11.92
C GLY A 91 7.99 -0.11 10.69
N VAL A 92 8.11 0.60 9.55
CA VAL A 92 7.51 0.17 8.29
C VAL A 92 8.10 -1.15 7.83
N VAL A 93 7.25 -2.03 7.27
CA VAL A 93 7.69 -3.31 6.69
C VAL A 93 7.35 -3.39 5.20
N LEU A 94 8.37 -3.45 4.36
CA LEU A 94 8.24 -3.58 2.90
C LEU A 94 8.79 -4.93 2.44
N TYR A 95 7.98 -5.66 1.68
CA TYR A 95 8.32 -7.01 1.23
C TYR A 95 9.04 -7.01 -0.12
N ARG A 96 9.79 -8.10 -0.40
CA ARG A 96 10.30 -8.37 -1.75
C ARG A 96 9.16 -8.43 -2.74
N GLY A 97 9.42 -8.03 -3.98
CA GLY A 97 8.42 -7.97 -5.04
C GLY A 97 7.50 -6.75 -4.99
N ALA A 98 7.62 -5.89 -3.97
CA ALA A 98 6.96 -4.59 -4.00
C ALA A 98 7.77 -3.57 -4.83
N THR A 99 7.07 -2.68 -5.52
CA THR A 99 7.63 -1.57 -6.29
C THR A 99 6.95 -0.28 -5.85
N ILE A 100 7.72 0.58 -5.19
CA ILE A 100 7.26 1.87 -4.68
C ILE A 100 7.85 2.95 -5.58
N ASP A 101 7.00 3.72 -6.25
CA ASP A 101 7.42 4.84 -7.09
C ASP A 101 7.91 6.01 -6.22
N SER A 102 8.35 7.10 -6.86
CA SER A 102 8.98 8.25 -6.22
C SER A 102 7.98 9.08 -5.41
N LYS A 103 8.49 9.85 -4.43
CA LYS A 103 7.70 10.79 -3.61
C LYS A 103 6.54 10.15 -2.85
N VAL A 104 6.63 8.85 -2.54
CA VAL A 104 5.64 8.16 -1.72
C VAL A 104 5.98 8.37 -0.25
N LEU A 105 4.96 8.66 0.56
CA LEU A 105 5.04 8.62 2.01
C LEU A 105 4.49 7.29 2.51
N LEU A 106 5.33 6.50 3.17
CA LEU A 106 4.98 5.32 3.93
C LEU A 106 5.06 5.69 5.41
N ALA A 107 3.95 6.06 6.03
CA ALA A 107 3.93 6.48 7.43
C ALA A 107 4.13 5.30 8.38
N ASP A 108 4.39 5.61 9.65
CA ASP A 108 4.81 4.65 10.67
C ASP A 108 3.96 3.38 10.72
N LEU A 109 4.62 2.25 10.94
CA LEU A 109 3.99 0.94 11.14
C LEU A 109 3.18 0.40 9.96
N CYS A 110 3.16 1.07 8.80
CA CYS A 110 2.48 0.54 7.63
C CYS A 110 3.22 -0.69 7.07
N THR A 111 2.48 -1.55 6.38
CA THR A 111 3.02 -2.76 5.76
C THR A 111 2.59 -2.85 4.30
N VAL A 112 3.57 -3.13 3.42
CA VAL A 112 3.33 -3.38 2.00
C VAL A 112 3.88 -4.76 1.64
N ARG A 113 2.98 -5.68 1.30
CA ARG A 113 3.25 -7.07 0.95
C ARG A 113 3.86 -7.22 -0.46
N GLU A 114 4.22 -8.44 -0.82
CA GLU A 114 4.82 -8.76 -2.13
C GLU A 114 3.85 -8.56 -3.30
N ASN A 115 4.42 -8.38 -4.49
CA ASN A 115 3.67 -8.15 -5.74
C ASN A 115 2.73 -6.95 -5.64
N VAL A 116 3.14 -5.90 -4.92
CA VAL A 116 2.39 -4.66 -4.80
C VAL A 116 3.10 -3.55 -5.58
N THR A 117 2.33 -2.73 -6.28
CA THR A 117 2.81 -1.47 -6.88
C THR A 117 2.13 -0.29 -6.21
N ILE A 118 2.91 0.75 -5.89
CA ILE A 118 2.40 2.02 -5.35
C ILE A 118 2.91 3.17 -6.21
N GLY A 119 1.97 3.93 -6.79
CA GLY A 119 2.25 5.04 -7.69
C GLY A 119 2.75 6.31 -6.99
N ARG A 120 3.41 7.17 -7.76
CA ARG A 120 4.02 8.42 -7.31
C ARG A 120 3.09 9.30 -6.47
N GLY A 121 3.64 9.92 -5.43
CA GLY A 121 2.94 10.92 -4.62
C GLY A 121 1.83 10.37 -3.73
N THR A 122 1.67 9.04 -3.67
CA THR A 122 0.70 8.39 -2.79
C THR A 122 1.15 8.44 -1.33
N ILE A 123 0.19 8.58 -0.44
CA ILE A 123 0.37 8.51 1.00
C ILE A 123 -0.24 7.20 1.50
N VAL A 124 0.59 6.38 2.13
CA VAL A 124 0.20 5.20 2.90
C VAL A 124 0.30 5.56 4.37
N GLY A 125 -0.84 5.77 5.01
CA GLY A 125 -0.97 6.26 6.37
C GLY A 125 -0.50 5.26 7.43
N ARG A 126 -0.49 5.72 8.69
CA ARG A 126 0.01 4.93 9.82
C ARG A 126 -0.76 3.61 9.95
N GLY A 127 -0.04 2.50 10.08
CA GLY A 127 -0.64 1.18 10.30
C GLY A 127 -1.45 0.63 9.11
N VAL A 128 -1.45 1.31 7.96
CA VAL A 128 -2.11 0.79 6.76
C VAL A 128 -1.46 -0.52 6.35
N THR A 129 -2.29 -1.52 6.04
CA THR A 129 -1.84 -2.80 5.49
C THR A 129 -2.30 -2.93 4.06
N VAL A 130 -1.35 -3.00 3.13
CA VAL A 130 -1.60 -3.34 1.73
C VAL A 130 -1.17 -4.79 1.51
N GLU A 131 -2.16 -5.65 1.32
CA GLU A 131 -1.95 -7.08 1.08
C GLU A 131 -1.35 -7.37 -0.30
N ASN A 132 -0.92 -8.62 -0.50
CA ASN A 132 -0.20 -9.01 -1.71
C ASN A 132 -1.04 -8.87 -2.99
N VAL A 133 -0.37 -8.71 -4.13
CA VAL A 133 -1.02 -8.63 -5.46
C VAL A 133 -2.01 -7.45 -5.55
N CYS A 134 -1.60 -6.28 -5.04
CA CYS A 134 -2.39 -5.05 -5.14
C CYS A 134 -1.72 -4.04 -6.08
N THR A 135 -2.53 -3.19 -6.70
CA THR A 135 -2.05 -2.02 -7.46
C THR A 135 -2.68 -0.78 -6.88
N ILE A 136 -1.83 0.16 -6.43
CA ILE A 136 -2.26 1.47 -5.93
C ILE A 136 -1.74 2.54 -6.88
N GLY A 137 -2.66 3.37 -7.38
CA GLY A 137 -2.37 4.46 -8.29
C GLY A 137 -1.56 5.60 -7.67
N ARG A 138 -1.47 6.69 -8.42
CA ARG A 138 -0.77 7.92 -8.03
C ARG A 138 -1.65 8.82 -7.19
N TYR A 139 -1.02 9.59 -6.32
CA TYR A 139 -1.68 10.62 -5.51
C TYR A 139 -2.86 10.10 -4.69
N CYS A 140 -2.84 8.81 -4.34
CA CYS A 140 -3.83 8.23 -3.45
C CYS A 140 -3.54 8.63 -2.01
N LYS A 141 -4.56 8.62 -1.18
CA LYS A 141 -4.43 8.78 0.27
C LYS A 141 -5.11 7.60 0.94
N LEU A 142 -4.29 6.72 1.49
CA LEU A 142 -4.75 5.62 2.34
C LEU A 142 -4.55 6.07 3.77
N GLU A 143 -5.61 6.44 4.44
CA GLU A 143 -5.55 6.97 5.80
C GLU A 143 -5.39 5.85 6.83
N SER A 144 -5.02 6.25 8.06
CA SER A 144 -4.54 5.36 9.10
C SER A 144 -5.42 4.12 9.34
N GLU A 145 -4.77 2.98 9.55
CA GLU A 145 -5.41 1.70 9.91
C GLU A 145 -6.44 1.20 8.88
N CYS A 146 -6.36 1.62 7.61
CA CYS A 146 -7.12 0.94 6.56
C CYS A 146 -6.45 -0.38 6.14
N TYR A 147 -7.30 -1.36 5.83
CA TYR A 147 -6.89 -2.69 5.37
C TYR A 147 -7.29 -2.90 3.92
N ILE A 148 -6.29 -2.93 3.03
CA ILE A 148 -6.45 -3.17 1.60
C ILE A 148 -6.13 -4.63 1.32
N THR A 149 -7.18 -5.41 1.03
CA THR A 149 -7.11 -6.86 0.85
C THR A 149 -6.41 -7.25 -0.45
N ALA A 150 -5.86 -8.47 -0.50
CA ALA A 150 -5.15 -8.97 -1.68
C ALA A 150 -6.05 -8.92 -2.93
N TYR A 151 -5.41 -8.73 -4.09
CA TYR A 151 -6.05 -8.59 -5.42
C TYR A 151 -6.81 -7.27 -5.64
N SER A 152 -6.58 -6.25 -4.81
CA SER A 152 -7.27 -4.96 -4.94
C SER A 152 -6.56 -4.02 -5.92
N GLU A 153 -7.35 -3.23 -6.63
CA GLU A 153 -6.89 -2.24 -7.60
C GLU A 153 -7.50 -0.88 -7.25
N LEU A 154 -6.65 0.06 -6.87
CA LEU A 154 -7.02 1.45 -6.60
C LEU A 154 -6.39 2.32 -7.68
N GLU A 155 -7.21 3.00 -8.47
CA GLU A 155 -6.74 3.92 -9.52
C GLU A 155 -6.25 5.25 -8.90
N ASP A 156 -5.83 6.20 -9.75
CA ASP A 156 -5.26 7.47 -9.32
C ASP A 156 -6.24 8.31 -8.48
N ARG A 157 -5.69 9.03 -7.50
CA ARG A 157 -6.41 9.99 -6.65
C ARG A 157 -7.55 9.38 -5.83
N VAL A 158 -7.45 8.09 -5.52
CA VAL A 158 -8.34 7.41 -4.59
C VAL A 158 -8.08 7.88 -3.16
N PHE A 159 -9.16 8.06 -2.40
CA PHE A 159 -9.10 8.34 -0.96
C PHE A 159 -9.76 7.22 -0.18
N VAL A 160 -9.03 6.64 0.76
CA VAL A 160 -9.52 5.63 1.69
C VAL A 160 -9.36 6.19 3.09
N ALA A 161 -10.47 6.51 3.75
CA ALA A 161 -10.49 7.11 5.07
C ALA A 161 -10.04 6.13 6.18
N PRO A 162 -9.77 6.62 7.41
CA PRO A 162 -9.27 5.78 8.48
C PRO A 162 -10.19 4.60 8.81
N GLY A 163 -9.57 3.46 9.14
CA GLY A 163 -10.28 2.26 9.59
C GLY A 163 -11.19 1.59 8.55
N VAL A 164 -11.05 1.92 7.26
CA VAL A 164 -11.75 1.21 6.19
C VAL A 164 -11.21 -0.22 6.07
N VAL A 165 -12.11 -1.19 5.95
CA VAL A 165 -11.76 -2.60 5.76
C VAL A 165 -12.32 -3.08 4.42
N THR A 166 -11.45 -3.65 3.60
CA THR A 166 -11.84 -4.35 2.36
C THR A 166 -11.67 -5.86 2.58
N SER A 167 -12.51 -6.66 1.92
CA SER A 167 -12.42 -8.13 1.97
C SER A 167 -12.36 -8.71 0.57
N ASN A 168 -11.83 -9.92 0.43
CA ASN A 168 -11.69 -10.61 -0.86
C ASN A 168 -12.31 -12.01 -0.92
N ASP A 169 -12.92 -12.49 0.16
CA ASP A 169 -13.60 -13.79 0.18
C ASP A 169 -15.05 -13.70 0.65
N ASN A 170 -15.99 -14.02 -0.25
CA ASN A 170 -17.42 -14.06 0.08
C ASN A 170 -17.83 -15.34 0.81
N TYR A 171 -17.04 -16.40 0.70
CA TYR A 171 -17.43 -17.70 1.24
C TYR A 171 -17.08 -17.83 2.71
N VAL A 172 -15.96 -17.22 3.13
CA VAL A 172 -15.34 -17.34 4.47
C VAL A 172 -15.33 -18.80 4.95
N GLY A 173 -15.23 -19.70 3.98
CA GLY A 173 -15.50 -21.12 4.13
C GLY A 173 -14.28 -21.89 4.58
N ARG A 174 -14.48 -23.16 4.95
CA ARG A 174 -13.41 -24.09 5.31
C ARG A 174 -12.99 -25.01 4.17
N THR A 175 -13.57 -24.85 2.98
CA THR A 175 -13.31 -25.70 1.81
C THR A 175 -12.27 -25.07 0.89
N ALA A 176 -11.51 -25.90 0.17
CA ALA A 176 -10.53 -25.42 -0.81
C ALA A 176 -11.16 -24.66 -1.99
N GLU A 177 -12.44 -24.84 -2.25
CA GLU A 177 -13.11 -24.21 -3.40
C GLU A 177 -13.14 -22.68 -3.31
N ARG A 178 -13.20 -22.13 -2.09
CA ARG A 178 -13.16 -20.67 -1.87
C ARG A 178 -11.96 -20.00 -2.52
N PHE A 179 -10.83 -20.70 -2.63
CA PHE A 179 -9.58 -20.14 -3.17
C PHE A 179 -9.71 -19.74 -4.64
N LYS A 180 -10.66 -20.32 -5.38
CA LYS A 180 -10.93 -19.97 -6.79
C LYS A 180 -11.77 -18.70 -6.95
N HIS A 181 -12.35 -18.19 -5.86
CA HIS A 181 -13.32 -17.10 -5.91
C HIS A 181 -12.83 -15.82 -5.24
N PHE A 182 -11.56 -15.76 -4.84
CA PHE A 182 -11.02 -14.54 -4.26
C PHE A 182 -11.04 -13.38 -5.27
N LYS A 183 -11.59 -12.25 -4.83
CA LYS A 183 -11.69 -11.02 -5.64
C LYS A 183 -11.46 -9.81 -4.75
N GLY A 184 -10.38 -9.08 -5.00
CA GLY A 184 -10.16 -7.80 -4.35
C GLY A 184 -11.15 -6.74 -4.83
N VAL A 185 -11.10 -5.58 -4.18
CA VAL A 185 -11.97 -4.45 -4.53
C VAL A 185 -11.36 -3.64 -5.66
N ARG A 186 -12.20 -2.93 -6.41
CA ARG A 186 -11.76 -1.96 -7.42
C ARG A 186 -12.25 -0.58 -7.03
N VAL A 187 -11.35 0.38 -6.89
CA VAL A 187 -11.72 1.77 -6.67
C VAL A 187 -11.24 2.57 -7.87
N LYS A 188 -12.19 3.07 -8.66
CA LYS A 188 -11.92 3.85 -9.85
C LYS A 188 -11.42 5.25 -9.49
N LYS A 189 -10.84 5.92 -10.49
CA LYS A 189 -10.19 7.24 -10.34
C LYS A 189 -11.07 8.20 -9.52
N GLY A 190 -10.45 8.88 -8.54
CA GLY A 190 -11.17 9.82 -7.66
C GLY A 190 -12.19 9.18 -6.69
N GLY A 191 -12.36 7.86 -6.71
CA GLY A 191 -13.25 7.14 -5.81
C GLY A 191 -12.84 7.31 -4.35
N ARG A 192 -13.85 7.44 -3.47
CA ARG A 192 -13.67 7.76 -2.05
C ARG A 192 -14.41 6.78 -1.17
N ILE A 193 -13.74 6.32 -0.11
CA ILE A 193 -14.34 5.46 0.90
C ILE A 193 -14.25 6.14 2.27
N GLY A 194 -15.39 6.42 2.88
CA GLY A 194 -15.51 7.11 4.16
C GLY A 194 -15.12 6.23 5.35
N ALA A 195 -14.80 6.88 6.47
CA ALA A 195 -14.15 6.25 7.62
C ALA A 195 -14.94 5.06 8.17
N GLY A 196 -14.25 4.01 8.59
CA GLY A 196 -14.85 2.82 9.20
C GLY A 196 -15.80 2.02 8.29
N SER A 197 -15.78 2.25 6.97
CA SER A 197 -16.63 1.50 6.04
C SER A 197 -16.05 0.12 5.76
N VAL A 198 -16.94 -0.84 5.48
CA VAL A 198 -16.60 -2.19 5.05
C VAL A 198 -17.01 -2.39 3.59
N VAL A 199 -16.07 -2.80 2.74
CA VAL A 199 -16.32 -3.10 1.33
C VAL A 199 -16.21 -4.59 1.08
N LEU A 200 -17.29 -5.19 0.57
CA LEU A 200 -17.34 -6.62 0.31
C LEU A 200 -16.45 -7.05 -0.88
N PRO A 201 -16.14 -8.35 -0.98
CA PRO A 201 -15.35 -8.92 -2.07
C PRO A 201 -15.86 -8.61 -3.47
N GLY A 202 -14.92 -8.22 -4.35
CA GLY A 202 -15.16 -8.00 -5.77
C GLY A 202 -15.94 -6.74 -6.14
N ILE A 203 -16.28 -5.90 -5.15
CA ILE A 203 -17.04 -4.67 -5.37
C ILE A 203 -16.21 -3.61 -6.09
N THR A 204 -16.85 -2.91 -7.02
CA THR A 204 -16.31 -1.75 -7.72
C THR A 204 -16.92 -0.45 -7.19
N ILE A 205 -16.08 0.49 -6.79
CA ILE A 205 -16.46 1.88 -6.53
C ILE A 205 -16.17 2.68 -7.81
N GLY A 206 -17.21 3.20 -8.46
CA GLY A 206 -17.11 3.95 -9.71
C GLY A 206 -16.35 5.27 -9.58
N GLU A 207 -15.98 5.84 -10.72
CA GLU A 207 -15.21 7.09 -10.81
C GLU A 207 -15.89 8.21 -10.02
N ASP A 208 -15.13 8.94 -9.20
CA ASP A 208 -15.62 9.96 -8.26
C ASP A 208 -16.70 9.50 -7.25
N GLY A 209 -17.07 8.22 -7.25
CA GLY A 209 -18.05 7.64 -6.33
C GLY A 209 -17.62 7.77 -4.88
N LEU A 210 -18.59 7.91 -3.98
CA LEU A 210 -18.34 8.12 -2.56
C LEU A 210 -19.14 7.12 -1.72
N VAL A 211 -18.43 6.34 -0.91
CA VAL A 211 -19.02 5.57 0.17
C VAL A 211 -19.00 6.44 1.43
N ALA A 212 -20.16 6.73 2.01
CA ALA A 212 -20.23 7.48 3.27
C ALA A 212 -19.65 6.67 4.44
N ALA A 213 -19.18 7.35 5.48
CA ALA A 213 -18.61 6.71 6.67
C ALA A 213 -19.54 5.66 7.30
N GLY A 214 -18.95 4.60 7.86
CA GLY A 214 -19.65 3.51 8.54
C GLY A 214 -20.54 2.64 7.64
N SER A 215 -20.38 2.71 6.32
CA SER A 215 -21.24 1.97 5.39
C SER A 215 -20.75 0.54 5.17
N VAL A 216 -21.68 -0.38 4.86
CA VAL A 216 -21.37 -1.76 4.44
C VAL A 216 -21.75 -1.91 2.97
N VAL A 217 -20.75 -1.88 2.09
CA VAL A 217 -20.94 -1.85 0.64
C VAL A 217 -21.09 -3.26 0.11
N THR A 218 -22.31 -3.61 -0.32
CA THR A 218 -22.67 -4.96 -0.77
C THR A 218 -22.90 -5.07 -2.28
N ARG A 219 -22.85 -3.95 -3.00
CA ARG A 219 -23.03 -3.85 -4.46
C ARG A 219 -22.13 -2.74 -5.00
N ASP A 220 -21.84 -2.80 -6.29
CA ASP A 220 -21.06 -1.78 -6.98
C ASP A 220 -21.69 -0.39 -6.79
N VAL A 221 -20.82 0.61 -6.63
CA VAL A 221 -21.21 2.02 -6.51
C VAL A 221 -21.11 2.65 -7.90
N PRO A 222 -22.21 3.19 -8.44
CA PRO A 222 -22.15 3.88 -9.73
C PRO A 222 -21.19 5.08 -9.69
N PRO A 223 -20.62 5.49 -10.85
CA PRO A 223 -19.82 6.71 -10.93
C PRO A 223 -20.58 7.93 -10.38
N ARG A 224 -19.83 8.87 -9.79
CA ARG A 224 -20.33 10.17 -9.29
C ARG A 224 -21.52 10.04 -8.33
N THR A 225 -21.64 8.91 -7.65
CA THR A 225 -22.76 8.59 -6.75
C THR A 225 -22.29 8.43 -5.33
N ILE A 226 -23.06 8.98 -4.39
CA ILE A 226 -22.89 8.77 -2.96
C ILE A 226 -23.79 7.61 -2.51
N VAL A 227 -23.19 6.61 -1.86
CA VAL A 227 -23.91 5.54 -1.16
C VAL A 227 -23.71 5.64 0.34
N LEU A 228 -24.71 5.25 1.13
CA LEU A 228 -24.61 5.21 2.58
C LEU A 228 -25.44 4.09 3.22
N GLY A 229 -25.05 3.66 4.42
CA GLY A 229 -25.78 2.72 5.26
C GLY A 229 -25.24 1.29 5.25
N ALA A 230 -25.93 0.39 5.95
CA ALA A 230 -25.58 -1.03 6.07
C ALA A 230 -26.85 -1.90 5.90
N PRO A 231 -27.12 -2.45 4.71
CA PRO A 231 -26.31 -2.34 3.48
C PRO A 231 -26.37 -0.94 2.87
N ALA A 232 -25.28 -0.54 2.21
CA ALA A 232 -25.18 0.75 1.54
C ALA A 232 -26.19 0.84 0.38
N LYS A 233 -26.88 1.98 0.29
CA LYS A 233 -27.84 2.30 -0.78
C LYS A 233 -27.48 3.64 -1.39
N VAL A 234 -27.84 3.81 -2.66
CA VAL A 234 -27.74 5.10 -3.35
C VAL A 234 -28.49 6.16 -2.55
N TRP A 235 -27.82 7.28 -2.30
CA TRP A 235 -28.40 8.42 -1.59
C TRP A 235 -28.63 9.60 -2.54
N ARG A 236 -27.56 10.10 -3.17
CA ARG A 236 -27.60 11.20 -4.13
C ARG A 236 -26.33 11.22 -4.97
N GLU A 237 -26.29 12.10 -5.97
CA GLU A 237 -25.08 12.38 -6.75
C GLU A 237 -24.05 13.15 -5.92
N VAL A 238 -22.79 12.99 -6.30
CA VAL A 238 -21.67 13.77 -5.78
C VAL A 238 -21.84 15.22 -6.26
N PRO A 239 -21.77 16.22 -5.37
CA PRO A 239 -21.84 17.63 -5.78
C PRO A 239 -20.77 17.96 -6.84
N VAL A 240 -21.15 18.75 -7.85
CA VAL A 240 -20.32 19.04 -9.03
C VAL A 240 -18.96 19.61 -8.63
N GLU A 241 -18.93 20.51 -7.64
CA GLU A 241 -17.72 21.12 -7.10
C GLU A 241 -16.75 20.12 -6.43
N GLN A 242 -17.24 18.92 -6.09
CA GLN A 242 -16.43 17.85 -5.50
C GLN A 242 -15.93 16.83 -6.51
N LEU A 243 -16.32 16.92 -7.79
CA LEU A 243 -15.81 16.04 -8.83
C LEU A 243 -14.35 16.37 -9.12
N LEU A 244 -13.55 15.35 -9.40
CA LEU A 244 -12.10 15.51 -9.56
C LEU A 244 -11.74 16.51 -10.67
N GLU A 245 -12.52 16.54 -11.75
CA GLU A 245 -12.39 17.48 -12.87
C GLU A 245 -12.52 18.95 -12.46
N ASN A 246 -13.17 19.24 -11.33
CA ASN A 246 -13.44 20.59 -10.84
C ASN A 246 -12.55 21.02 -9.66
N GLN A 247 -11.57 20.18 -9.27
CA GLN A 247 -10.71 20.45 -8.11
C GLN A 247 -9.37 21.11 -8.46
N GLY A 248 -9.13 21.47 -9.72
CA GLY A 248 -7.96 22.25 -10.14
C GLY A 248 -6.62 21.50 -10.01
N TRP A 249 -6.65 20.16 -9.99
CA TRP A 249 -5.43 19.37 -9.97
C TRP A 249 -4.69 19.52 -11.30
N VAL A 250 -3.47 20.06 -11.23
CA VAL A 250 -2.51 19.98 -12.34
C VAL A 250 -1.79 18.64 -12.19
N ASP A 251 -1.80 17.80 -13.23
CA ASP A 251 -1.00 16.57 -13.21
C ASP A 251 0.49 16.98 -13.25
N ALA A 252 1.13 16.94 -12.07
CA ALA A 252 2.55 17.23 -11.84
C ALA A 252 3.39 15.95 -11.76
#